data_AF-A0A3R7LJ97-F1
#
_entry.id   AF-A0A3R7LJ97-F1
#
_cell.length_a   1.000
_cell.length_b   1.000
_cell.length_c   1.000
_cell.angle_alpha   90.00
_cell.angle_beta   90.00
_cell.angle_gamma   90.00
#
_symmetry.space_group_name_H-M   'P 1'
#
loop_
_entity.id
_entity.type
_entity.pdbx_description
1 polymer ?
#
loop_
_entity_poly.entity_id
_entity_poly.type
_entity_poly.pdbx_seq_one_letter_code
_entity_poly.pdbx_strand_id
1 'polypeptide(L)' 'MTEHLPQVLAVSKLTDGRHMNIEQLRDFLCVAETLNMTLAADRRNTTQSNLSKRLRGLEEYLGRLLINRRSVRFR' A
#
# COMPACT_ATOMS: atom_id res chain seq x y z
N MET A 1 24.24 -12.67 39.28
CA MET A 1 22.81 -12.32 39.45
C MET A 1 22.39 -11.64 38.17
N THR A 2 21.67 -12.40 37.35
CA THR A 2 21.25 -12.12 35.99
C THR A 2 20.23 -10.99 35.93
N GLU A 3 20.56 -9.89 35.25
CA GLU A 3 19.55 -9.00 34.67
C GLU A 3 19.67 -9.04 33.14
N HIS A 4 19.07 -10.09 32.58
CA HIS A 4 18.74 -10.18 31.17
C HIS A 4 17.65 -9.14 30.88
N LEU A 5 18.01 -7.97 30.37
CA LEU A 5 17.02 -7.02 29.85
C LEU A 5 16.31 -7.65 28.63
N PRO A 6 14.97 -7.77 28.62
CA PRO A 6 14.24 -8.37 27.53
C PRO A 6 14.02 -7.39 26.37
N GLN A 7 14.53 -7.74 25.19
CA GLN A 7 13.82 -7.75 23.90
C GLN A 7 13.10 -6.48 23.38
N VAL A 8 13.46 -5.26 23.77
CA VAL A 8 12.90 -4.05 23.12
C VAL A 8 13.39 -3.79 21.67
N LEU A 9 14.18 -4.69 21.08
CA LEU A 9 14.78 -4.53 19.75
C LEU A 9 14.10 -5.31 18.60
N ALA A 10 12.89 -5.86 18.81
CA ALA A 10 12.29 -6.81 17.86
C ALA A 10 10.99 -6.36 17.18
N VAL A 11 10.51 -5.12 17.34
CA VAL A 11 9.40 -4.63 16.49
C VAL A 11 9.86 -4.43 15.05
N SER A 12 11.09 -3.95 14.87
CA SER A 12 11.66 -3.63 13.54
C SER A 12 12.00 -4.86 12.67
N LYS A 13 11.99 -6.06 13.25
CA LYS A 13 12.38 -7.32 12.58
C LYS A 13 11.20 -8.15 12.05
N LEU A 14 9.95 -7.70 12.27
CA LEU A 14 8.75 -8.39 11.77
C LEU A 14 8.25 -7.84 10.41
N THR A 15 8.80 -6.73 9.94
CA THR A 15 8.49 -6.18 8.61
C THR A 15 9.60 -6.59 7.64
N ASP A 16 9.39 -7.71 6.93
CA ASP A 16 10.20 -8.17 5.79
C ASP A 16 10.42 -7.01 4.81
N GLY A 17 11.55 -6.28 4.89
CA GLY A 17 12.14 -5.34 3.90
C GLY A 17 11.25 -4.32 3.16
N ARG A 18 9.95 -4.29 3.41
CA ARG A 18 8.87 -3.65 2.65
C ARG A 18 8.12 -2.83 3.68
N HIS A 19 8.62 -1.64 3.95
CA HIS A 19 7.92 -0.72 4.82
C HIS A 19 6.75 -0.10 4.04
N MET A 20 5.54 -0.34 4.55
CA MET A 20 4.37 0.45 4.16
C MET A 20 4.63 1.94 4.41
N ASN A 21 4.18 2.78 3.48
CA ASN A 21 4.16 4.23 3.63
C ASN A 21 2.72 4.75 3.57
N ILE A 22 2.41 5.74 4.41
CA ILE A 22 1.11 6.44 4.44
C ILE A 22 0.68 6.98 3.06
N GLU A 23 1.64 7.32 2.19
CA GLU A 23 1.33 7.76 0.82
C GLU A 23 0.60 6.69 0.00
N GLN A 24 0.87 5.40 0.25
CA GLN A 24 0.19 4.31 -0.44
C GLN A 24 -1.27 4.18 0.03
N LEU A 25 -1.55 4.45 1.30
CA LEU A 25 -2.92 4.48 1.83
C LEU A 25 -3.70 5.67 1.26
N ARG A 26 -3.06 6.85 1.16
CA ARG A 26 -3.64 8.03 0.49
C ARG A 26 -3.95 7.78 -0.98
N ASP A 27 -3.06 7.08 -1.67
CA ASP A 27 -3.27 6.64 -3.04
C ASP A 27 -4.46 5.69 -3.15
N PHE A 28 -4.60 4.74 -2.21
CA PHE A 28 -5.72 3.81 -2.19
C PHE A 28 -7.05 4.54 -1.98
N LEU A 29 -7.13 5.47 -1.03
CA LEU A 29 -8.32 6.28 -0.80
C LEU A 29 -8.68 7.11 -2.05
N CYS A 30 -7.70 7.76 -2.68
CA CYS A 30 -7.93 8.51 -3.92
C CYS A 30 -8.49 7.61 -5.03
N VAL A 31 -7.99 6.38 -5.18
CA VAL A 31 -8.52 5.42 -6.17
C VAL A 31 -9.94 4.95 -5.81
N ALA A 32 -10.23 4.74 -4.52
CA ALA A 32 -11.57 4.35 -4.06
C ALA A 32 -12.59 5.48 -4.30
N GLU A 33 -12.18 6.74 -4.17
CA GLU A 33 -13.03 7.91 -4.44
C GLU A 33 -13.28 8.13 -5.93
N THR A 34 -12.27 7.95 -6.78
CA THR A 34 -12.40 8.23 -8.22
C THR A 34 -12.93 7.04 -9.02
N LEU A 35 -12.72 5.82 -8.53
CA LEU A 35 -12.91 4.56 -9.26
C LEU A 35 -12.23 4.54 -10.64
N ASN A 36 -11.24 5.39 -10.85
CA ASN A 36 -10.56 5.59 -12.12
C ASN A 36 -9.07 5.85 -11.88
N MET A 37 -8.24 4.88 -12.27
CA MET A 37 -6.80 4.90 -12.01
C MET A 37 -6.08 6.06 -12.69
N THR A 38 -6.54 6.48 -13.88
CA THR A 38 -5.94 7.61 -14.61
C THR A 38 -6.28 8.92 -13.91
N LEU A 39 -7.55 9.11 -13.52
CA LEU A 39 -7.97 10.31 -12.77
C LEU A 39 -7.32 10.38 -11.38
N ALA A 40 -7.18 9.25 -10.68
CA ALA A 40 -6.48 9.21 -9.40
C ALA A 40 -4.99 9.57 -9.54
N ALA A 41 -4.33 9.13 -10.62
CA ALA A 41 -2.93 9.44 -10.86
C ALA A 41 -2.72 10.93 -11.11
N ASP A 42 -3.60 11.56 -11.89
CA ASP A 42 -3.63 13.00 -12.11
C ASP A 42 -3.82 13.77 -10.78
N ARG A 43 -4.82 13.40 -9.97
CA ARG A 43 -5.04 13.99 -8.63
C ARG A 43 -3.85 13.83 -7.67
N ARG A 44 -3.06 12.76 -7.83
CA ARG A 44 -1.88 12.47 -7.00
C ARG A 44 -0.57 12.95 -7.64
N ASN A 45 -0.65 13.78 -8.69
CA ASN A 45 0.48 14.35 -9.41
C ASN A 45 1.51 13.27 -9.81
N THR A 46 1.05 12.15 -10.35
CA THR A 46 1.92 11.04 -10.74
C THR A 46 1.42 10.33 -11.99
N THR A 47 2.23 9.42 -12.52
CA THR A 47 1.79 8.59 -13.66
C THR A 47 0.93 7.42 -13.18
N GLN A 48 0.01 6.96 -14.03
CA GLN A 48 -0.84 5.79 -13.76
C GLN A 48 -0.01 4.54 -13.42
N SER A 49 1.13 4.34 -14.10
CA SER A 49 2.02 3.19 -13.87
C SER A 49 2.73 3.27 -12.52
N ASN A 50 3.13 4.47 -12.07
CA ASN A 50 3.73 4.66 -10.77
C ASN A 50 2.71 4.47 -9.64
N LEU A 51 1.51 5.04 -9.77
CA LEU A 51 0.40 4.83 -8.83
C LEU A 51 0.07 3.33 -8.68
N SER A 52 -0.03 2.60 -9.80
CA SER A 52 -0.24 1.15 -9.82
C SER A 52 0.85 0.36 -9.08
N LYS A 53 2.12 0.78 -9.20
CA LYS A 53 3.24 0.18 -8.45
C LYS A 53 3.16 0.44 -6.96
N ARG A 54 2.84 1.68 -6.54
CA ARG A 54 2.69 2.05 -5.12
C ARG A 54 1.57 1.26 -4.45
N LEU A 55 0.44 1.11 -5.14
CA LEU A 55 -0.69 0.30 -4.67
C LEU A 55 -0.36 -1.18 -4.61
N ARG A 56 0.37 -1.73 -5.59
CA ARG A 56 0.82 -3.12 -5.53
C ARG A 56 1.72 -3.37 -4.32
N GLY A 57 2.62 -2.44 -3.99
CA GLY A 57 3.43 -2.54 -2.78
C GLY A 57 2.59 -2.56 -1.49
N LEU A 58 1.47 -1.83 -1.45
CA LEU A 58 0.52 -1.88 -0.33
C LEU A 58 -0.22 -3.22 -0.28
N GLU A 59 -0.72 -3.72 -1.41
CA GLU A 59 -1.38 -5.03 -1.51
C GLU A 59 -0.43 -6.17 -1.05
N GLU A 60 0.84 -6.09 -1.44
CA GLU A 60 1.89 -7.02 -1.02
C GLU A 60 2.18 -6.93 0.48
N TYR A 61 2.28 -5.71 1.03
CA TYR A 61 2.49 -5.51 2.48
C TYR A 61 1.32 -6.06 3.31
N LEU A 62 0.09 -5.84 2.86
CA LEU A 62 -1.12 -6.31 3.54
C LEU A 62 -1.41 -7.80 3.29
N GLY A 63 -0.72 -8.43 2.33
CA GLY A 63 -1.01 -9.80 1.90
C GLY A 63 -2.39 -9.96 1.26
N ARG A 64 -3.00 -8.89 0.74
CA ARG A 64 -4.37 -8.90 0.20
C ARG A 64 -4.52 -7.95 -0.98
N LEU A 65 -5.24 -8.40 -2.00
CA LEU A 65 -5.68 -7.55 -3.11
C LEU A 65 -6.71 -6.54 -2.61
N LEU A 66 -6.45 -5.26 -2.87
CA LEU A 66 -7.34 -4.16 -2.52
C LEU A 66 -8.14 -3.68 -3.74
N ILE A 67 -7.57 -3.83 -4.94
CA ILE A 67 -8.15 -3.28 -6.18
C ILE A 67 -8.39 -4.42 -7.17
N ASN A 68 -9.66 -4.57 -7.58
CA ASN A 68 -9.99 -5.47 -8.67
C ASN A 68 -9.72 -4.80 -10.03
N ARG A 69 -8.56 -5.11 -10.62
CA ARG A 69 -8.14 -4.57 -11.93
C ARG A 69 -8.88 -5.20 -13.12
N ARG A 70 -9.70 -6.23 -12.87
CA ARG A 70 -10.48 -6.97 -13.88
C ARG A 70 -11.96 -6.64 -13.82
N SER A 71 -12.35 -5.49 -13.27
CA SER A 71 -13.77 -5.08 -13.28
C SER A 71 -14.24 -4.83 -14.70
N VAL A 72 -14.70 -5.90 -15.35
CA VAL A 72 -15.58 -5.85 -16.51
C VAL A 72 -16.79 -5.08 -16.02
N ARG A 73 -17.08 -3.95 -16.67
CA ARG A 73 -18.23 -3.09 -16.36
C ARG A 73 -19.48 -3.97 -16.32
N PHE A 74 -20.01 -4.23 -15.12
CA PHE A 74 -21.37 -4.74 -15.00
C PHE A 74 -22.28 -3.61 -15.48
N ARG A 75 -22.87 -3.82 -16.67
CA ARG A 75 -23.99 -3.03 -17.17
C ARG A 75 -25.27 -3.54 -16.53
#